data_AF-A0A7V5A918-F1
#
_entry.id   AF-A0A7V5A918-F1
#
_cell.length_a   1.000
_cell.length_b   1.000
_cell.length_c   1.000
_cell.angle_alpha   90.00
_cell.angle_beta   90.00
_cell.angle_gamma   90.00
#
_symmetry.space_group_name_H-M   'P 1'
#
loop_
_entity.id
_entity.type
_entity.pdbx_description
1 polymer ?
#
loop_
_entity_poly.entity_id
_entity_poly.type
_entity_poly.pdbx_seq_one_letter_code
_entity_poly.pdbx_strand_id
1 'polypeptide(L)' 'QKQGKKWGMEASEEGLPILGHIPYDEAVIRAQATGRPVVEYNSGPAARAIQALWQKLSAWIGL' A
#
# COMPACT_ATOMS: atom_id res chain seq x y z
N GLN A 1 -12.42 -6.36 -10.43
CA GLN A 1 -10.97 -6.10 -10.51
C GLN A 1 -10.27 -7.31 -11.12
N LYS A 2 -9.88 -7.26 -12.40
CA LYS A 2 -9.17 -8.35 -13.10
C LYS A 2 -7.66 -8.08 -13.23
N GLN A 3 -7.23 -6.80 -13.31
CA GLN A 3 -5.81 -6.43 -13.42
C GLN A 3 -4.97 -6.79 -12.20
N GLY A 4 -5.44 -6.57 -10.96
CA GLY A 4 -4.65 -6.87 -9.75
C GLY A 4 -4.22 -8.34 -9.62
N LYS A 5 -4.97 -9.28 -10.22
CA LYS A 5 -4.60 -10.70 -10.29
C LYS A 5 -3.45 -10.96 -11.27
N LYS A 6 -3.38 -10.24 -12.39
CA LYS A 6 -2.33 -10.43 -13.41
C LYS A 6 -0.96 -10.00 -12.89
N TRP A 7 -0.91 -8.86 -12.19
CA TRP A 7 0.33 -8.28 -11.68
C TRP A 7 0.91 -9.14 -10.54
N GLY A 8 0.04 -9.74 -9.73
CA GLY A 8 0.46 -10.67 -8.69
C GLY A 8 1.05 -11.98 -9.25
N MET A 9 0.59 -12.44 -10.42
CA MET A 9 1.18 -13.61 -11.09
C MET A 9 2.57 -13.29 -11.64
N GLU A 10 2.73 -12.18 -12.37
CA GLU A 10 4.03 -11.76 -12.92
C GLU A 10 5.08 -11.53 -11.83
N ALA A 11 4.72 -10.85 -10.74
CA ALA A 11 5.63 -10.67 -9.61
C ALA A 11 6.02 -12.00 -8.94
N SER A 12 5.08 -12.95 -8.84
CA SER A 12 5.37 -14.25 -8.25
C SER A 12 6.31 -15.11 -9.11
N GLU A 13 6.21 -15.01 -10.44
CA GLU A 13 7.13 -15.68 -11.38
C GLU A 13 8.57 -15.18 -11.19
N GLU A 14 8.76 -13.91 -10.85
CA GLU A 14 10.06 -13.29 -10.57
C GLU A 14 10.50 -13.44 -9.09
N GLY A 15 9.77 -14.21 -8.28
CA GLY A 15 10.07 -14.40 -6.86
C GLY A 15 9.85 -13.16 -5.99
N LEU A 16 9.10 -12.17 -6.48
CA LEU A 16 8.78 -10.93 -5.77
C LEU A 16 7.46 -11.08 -4.99
N PRO A 17 7.49 -11.09 -3.66
CA PRO A 17 6.28 -11.28 -2.87
C PRO A 17 5.42 -10.03 -2.86
N ILE A 18 4.13 -10.20 -3.19
CA ILE A 18 3.14 -9.14 -3.08
C ILE A 18 2.78 -8.91 -1.61
N LEU A 19 3.09 -7.72 -1.09
CA LEU A 19 2.79 -7.37 0.29
C LEU A 19 1.30 -7.07 0.51
N GLY A 20 0.61 -6.50 -0.49
CA GLY A 20 -0.84 -6.27 -0.51
C GLY A 20 -1.26 -5.21 -1.52
N HIS A 21 -2.48 -4.67 -1.37
CA HIS A 21 -3.09 -3.71 -2.30
C HIS A 21 -3.53 -2.44 -1.57
N ILE A 22 -3.18 -1.28 -2.12
CA ILE A 22 -3.63 0.03 -1.63
C ILE A 22 -4.83 0.47 -2.49
N PRO A 23 -6.02 0.66 -1.91
CA PRO A 23 -7.18 1.14 -2.66
C PRO A 23 -6.98 2.58 -3.15
N TYR A 24 -7.64 2.92 -4.27
CA TYR A 24 -7.73 4.31 -4.70
C TYR A 24 -8.43 5.14 -3.62
N ASP A 25 -7.84 6.28 -3.28
CA ASP A 25 -8.30 7.16 -2.21
C ASP A 25 -7.86 8.60 -2.52
N GLU A 26 -8.82 9.50 -2.71
CA GLU A 26 -8.53 10.92 -2.98
C GLU A 26 -7.78 11.61 -1.83
N ALA A 27 -7.80 11.03 -0.61
CA ALA A 27 -7.01 11.52 0.50
C ALA A 27 -5.51 11.53 0.17
N VAL A 28 -5.03 10.65 -0.71
CA VAL A 28 -3.64 10.64 -1.17
C VAL A 28 -3.30 11.94 -1.91
N ILE A 29 -4.17 12.35 -2.84
CA ILE A 29 -3.99 13.57 -3.63
C ILE A 29 -4.03 14.81 -2.72
N ARG A 30 -5.01 14.86 -1.81
CA ARG A 30 -5.13 15.98 -0.86
C ARG A 30 -3.94 16.05 0.10
N ALA A 31 -3.46 14.92 0.60
CA ALA A 31 -2.28 14.88 1.47
C ALA A 31 -1.03 15.40 0.74
N GLN A 32 -0.80 14.95 -0.49
CA GLN A 32 0.30 15.42 -1.35
C GLN A 32 0.24 16.93 -1.61
N ALA A 33 -0.94 17.47 -1.93
CA ALA A 33 -1.12 18.91 -2.15
C ALA A 33 -0.76 19.75 -0.92
N THR A 34 -0.88 19.18 0.28
CA THR A 34 -0.48 19.82 1.55
C THR A 34 0.93 19.47 2.02
N GLY A 35 1.69 18.68 1.24
CA GLY A 35 3.05 18.25 1.60
C GLY A 35 3.11 17.29 2.80
N ARG A 36 2.04 16.52 3.05
CA ARG A 36 1.94 15.62 4.20
C ARG A 36 1.81 14.16 3.77
N PRO A 37 2.37 13.19 4.54
CA PRO A 37 2.09 11.78 4.32
C PRO A 37 0.60 11.47 4.51
N VAL A 38 0.02 10.64 3.64
CA VAL A 38 -1.41 10.28 3.76
C VAL A 38 -1.73 9.57 5.08
N VAL A 39 -0.76 8.84 5.64
CA VAL A 39 -0.86 8.17 6.95
C VAL A 39 -0.94 9.13 8.14
N GLU A 40 -0.52 10.38 7.96
CA GLU A 40 -0.63 11.46 8.96
C GLU A 40 -1.78 12.44 8.63
N TYR A 41 -2.26 12.43 7.38
CA TYR A 41 -3.31 13.32 6.92
C TYR A 41 -4.68 12.90 7.45
N ASN A 42 -5.03 11.61 7.37
CA ASN A 42 -6.25 11.03 7.93
C ASN A 42 -6.14 9.49 8.11
N SER A 43 -7.25 8.84 8.48
CA SER A 43 -7.36 7.38 8.60
C SER A 43 -8.18 6.73 7.46
N GLY A 44 -8.03 7.24 6.25
CA GLY A 44 -8.71 6.74 5.05
C GLY A 44 -8.28 5.33 4.62
N PRO A 45 -8.97 4.73 3.63
CA PRO A 45 -8.64 3.42 3.08
C PRO A 45 -7.16 3.24 2.69
N ALA A 46 -6.56 4.22 2.02
CA ALA A 46 -5.15 4.13 1.61
C ALA A 46 -4.20 4.22 2.81
N ALA A 47 -4.46 5.16 3.74
CA ALA A 47 -3.66 5.32 4.96
C ALA A 47 -3.61 4.03 5.78
N ARG A 48 -4.77 3.40 6.01
CA ARG A 48 -4.87 2.14 6.75
C ARG A 48 -4.17 0.98 6.04
N ALA A 49 -4.30 0.89 4.71
CA ALA A 49 -3.61 -0.13 3.92
C ALA A 49 -2.08 0.03 3.99
N ILE A 50 -1.56 1.25 3.85
CA ILE A 50 -0.12 1.54 3.97
C ILE A 50 0.41 1.20 5.35
N GLN A 51 -0.31 1.56 6.42
CA GLN A 51 0.08 1.21 7.78
C GLN A 51 0.14 -0.31 7.99
N ALA A 52 -0.86 -1.05 7.53
CA ALA A 52 -0.88 -2.50 7.62
C ALA A 52 0.27 -3.16 6.83
N LEU A 53 0.59 -2.63 5.64
CA LEU A 53 1.73 -3.08 4.84
C LEU A 53 3.06 -2.84 5.56
N TRP A 54 3.21 -1.68 6.21
CA TRP A 54 4.41 -1.39 6.99
C TRP A 54 4.57 -2.36 8.16
N GLN A 55 3.51 -2.60 8.93
CA GLN A 55 3.53 -3.58 10.03
C GLN A 55 3.93 -4.99 9.55
N LYS A 56 3.37 -5.43 8.42
CA LYS A 56 3.72 -6.72 7.81
C LYS A 56 5.19 -6.77 7.38
N LEU A 57 5.69 -5.70 6.75
CA LEU A 57 7.06 -5.63 6.28
C LEU A 57 8.05 -5.60 7.44
N SER A 58 7.82 -4.75 8.45
CA SER A 58 8.63 -4.66 9.67
C SER A 58 8.73 -6.01 10.37
N ALA A 59 7.59 -6.68 10.58
CA ALA A 59 7.57 -8.02 11.17
C ALA A 59 8.36 -9.05 10.33
N TRP A 60 8.33 -8.94 9.01
CA TRP A 60 9.03 -9.87 8.12
C TRP A 60 10.55 -9.67 8.13
N ILE A 61 11.03 -8.42 8.21
CA ILE A 61 12.46 -8.10 8.20
C ILE A 61 13.09 -7.95 9.60
N GLY A 62 12.28 -8.10 10.67
CA GLY A 62 12.75 -8.02 12.06
C GLY A 62 13.02 -6.60 12.55
N LEU A 63 12.29 -5.62 12.03
CA LEU A 63 12.34 -4.20 12.43
C LEU A 63 11.21 -3.83 13.39
#